data_AF-A0A3P1T9F3-F1
#
_entry.id   AF-A0A3P1T9F3-F1
#
_cell.length_a   1.000
_cell.length_b   1.000
_cell.length_c   1.000
_cell.angle_alpha   90.00
_cell.angle_beta   90.00
_cell.angle_gamma   90.00
#
_symmetry.space_group_name_H-M   'P 1'
#
loop_
_entity.id
_entity.type
_entity.pdbx_description
1 polymer ?
#
loop_
_entity_poly.entity_id
_entity_poly.type
_entity_poly.pdbx_seq_one_letter_code
_entity_poly.pdbx_strand_id
1 'polypeptide(L)'
;MAETVAVADWHDRVEQARRDGYDFLINLTAVDEIGRSPHIRVLLWLRNRNHETLTLAAMCDRDDPHLPDITDLFAGAAWLQRQVHDFFGVVFDGADDSPLLNRTGGTPLRKDVLLTPRITTRWPGGLEPGETQASPGRRRLVPPGVPDATVLADPEATAETIAQSAAGVRMGRAR
;
A
#
# COMPACT_ATOMS: atom_id res chain seq x y z
N MET A 1 -16.41 7.00 -8.93
CA MET A 1 -16.20 6.07 -7.79
C MET A 1 -15.76 4.75 -8.37
N ALA A 2 -14.93 3.97 -7.65
CA ALA A 2 -14.51 2.66 -8.12
C ALA A 2 -15.67 1.67 -8.08
N GLU A 3 -15.79 0.86 -9.13
CA GLU A 3 -16.66 -0.31 -9.15
C GLU A 3 -15.95 -1.45 -8.40
N THR A 4 -16.57 -1.98 -7.34
CA THR A 4 -16.03 -3.13 -6.62
C THR A 4 -16.38 -4.41 -7.36
N VAL A 5 -15.38 -5.22 -7.64
CA VAL A 5 -15.46 -6.50 -8.35
C VAL A 5 -15.03 -7.61 -7.39
N ALA A 6 -15.76 -8.72 -7.36
CA ALA A 6 -15.34 -9.88 -6.61
C ALA A 6 -14.05 -10.47 -7.21
N VAL A 7 -13.16 -11.01 -6.36
CA VAL A 7 -11.88 -11.60 -6.81
C VAL A 7 -12.11 -12.68 -7.88
N ALA A 8 -13.14 -13.50 -7.72
CA ALA A 8 -13.50 -14.56 -8.67
C ALA A 8 -13.93 -14.05 -10.05
N ASP A 9 -14.50 -12.83 -10.11
CA ASP A 9 -15.01 -12.23 -11.35
C ASP A 9 -14.01 -11.23 -11.96
N TRP A 10 -12.83 -11.07 -11.35
CA TRP A 10 -11.88 -10.01 -11.70
C TRP A 10 -11.45 -10.07 -13.16
N HIS A 11 -10.97 -11.23 -13.61
CA HIS A 11 -10.48 -11.40 -14.99
C HIS A 11 -11.60 -11.13 -16.01
N ASP A 12 -12.73 -11.80 -15.86
CA ASP A 12 -13.89 -11.66 -16.75
C ASP A 12 -14.37 -10.21 -16.83
N ARG A 13 -14.38 -9.50 -15.69
CA ARG A 13 -14.80 -8.10 -15.65
C ARG A 13 -13.80 -7.17 -16.35
N VAL A 14 -12.50 -7.42 -16.20
CA VAL A 14 -11.43 -6.69 -16.90
C VAL A 14 -11.48 -6.96 -18.40
N GLU A 15 -11.74 -8.20 -18.80
CA GLU A 15 -11.93 -8.59 -20.19
C GLU A 15 -13.14 -7.88 -20.80
N GLN A 16 -14.26 -7.84 -20.08
CA GLN A 16 -15.45 -7.11 -20.51
C GLN A 16 -15.18 -5.61 -20.63
N ALA A 17 -14.49 -4.99 -19.67
CA ALA A 17 -14.11 -3.58 -19.76
C ALA A 17 -13.30 -3.27 -21.04
N ARG A 18 -12.35 -4.15 -21.37
CA ARG A 18 -11.58 -4.03 -22.61
C ARG A 18 -12.47 -4.15 -23.85
N ARG A 19 -13.42 -5.10 -23.87
CA ARG A 19 -14.40 -5.24 -24.97
C ARG A 19 -15.30 -4.00 -25.12
N ASP A 20 -15.63 -3.35 -24.01
CA ASP A 20 -16.40 -2.10 -23.98
C ASP A 20 -15.58 -0.88 -24.44
N GLY A 21 -14.31 -1.07 -24.78
CA GLY A 21 -13.43 -0.04 -25.34
C GLY A 21 -12.54 0.67 -24.32
N TYR A 22 -12.49 0.22 -23.07
CA TYR A 22 -11.51 0.69 -22.08
C TYR A 22 -10.16 -0.03 -22.31
N ASP A 23 -9.51 0.27 -23.43
CA ASP A 23 -8.33 -0.40 -23.95
C ASP A 23 -6.99 0.26 -23.55
N PHE A 24 -7.03 1.41 -22.87
CA PHE A 24 -5.84 2.08 -22.35
C PHE A 24 -5.65 1.83 -20.85
N LEU A 25 -4.64 1.03 -20.50
CA LEU A 25 -4.21 0.82 -19.11
C LEU A 25 -3.51 2.09 -18.58
N ILE A 26 -4.13 2.77 -17.63
CA ILE A 26 -3.52 3.94 -16.95
C ILE A 26 -2.61 3.46 -15.82
N ASN A 27 -3.15 2.63 -14.92
CA ASN A 27 -2.44 2.22 -13.71
C ASN A 27 -3.08 0.97 -13.09
N LEU A 28 -2.29 0.25 -12.30
CA LEU A 28 -2.70 -0.82 -11.40
C LEU A 28 -1.88 -0.64 -10.11
N THR A 29 -2.57 -0.48 -9.00
CA THR A 29 -1.92 -0.21 -7.70
C THR A 29 -2.75 -0.81 -6.56
N ALA A 30 -2.26 -0.72 -5.32
CA ALA A 30 -2.98 -1.22 -4.17
C ALA A 30 -2.91 -0.28 -2.97
N VAL A 31 -3.81 -0.51 -2.02
CA VAL A 31 -3.88 0.18 -0.74
C VAL A 31 -4.14 -0.85 0.36
N ASP A 32 -3.27 -0.88 1.36
CA ASP A 32 -3.53 -1.62 2.59
C ASP A 32 -4.66 -0.95 3.39
N GLU A 33 -5.77 -1.65 3.62
CA GLU A 33 -6.93 -1.12 4.34
C GLU A 33 -6.91 -1.40 5.84
N ILE A 34 -5.80 -1.88 6.41
CA ILE A 34 -5.68 -2.09 7.87
C ILE A 34 -6.21 -0.88 8.67
N GLY A 35 -7.04 -1.16 9.66
CA GLY A 35 -7.81 -0.18 10.44
C GLY A 35 -9.09 0.34 9.77
N ARG A 36 -9.44 -0.17 8.58
CA ARG A 36 -10.73 0.05 7.91
C ARG A 36 -11.39 -1.26 7.48
N SER A 37 -10.60 -2.20 6.96
CA SER A 37 -11.05 -3.54 6.58
C SER A 37 -9.87 -4.52 6.57
N PRO A 38 -10.11 -5.85 6.65
CA PRO A 38 -9.06 -6.86 6.63
C PRO A 38 -8.55 -7.16 5.21
N HIS A 39 -8.42 -6.13 4.35
CA HIS A 39 -8.13 -6.34 2.93
C HIS A 39 -6.94 -5.50 2.43
N ILE A 40 -6.31 -5.99 1.37
CA ILE A 40 -5.59 -5.16 0.41
C ILE A 40 -6.57 -4.80 -0.72
N ARG A 41 -6.84 -3.50 -0.91
CA ARG A 41 -7.64 -3.03 -2.05
C ARG A 41 -6.74 -2.84 -3.25
N VAL A 42 -6.92 -3.65 -4.29
CA VAL A 42 -6.27 -3.49 -5.60
C VAL A 42 -7.16 -2.61 -6.49
N LEU A 43 -6.56 -1.67 -7.21
CA LEU A 43 -7.23 -0.67 -8.05
C LEU A 43 -6.66 -0.71 -9.46
N LEU A 44 -7.53 -0.93 -10.45
CA LEU A 44 -7.20 -0.88 -11.87
C LEU A 44 -7.87 0.32 -12.52
N TRP A 45 -7.09 1.16 -13.19
CA TRP A 45 -7.57 2.34 -13.92
C TRP A 45 -7.41 2.13 -15.41
N LEU A 46 -8.54 2.12 -16.12
CA LEU A 46 -8.61 2.00 -17.56
C LEU A 46 -9.24 3.25 -18.17
N ARG A 47 -8.92 3.54 -19.42
CA ARG A 47 -9.49 4.67 -20.15
C ARG A 47 -9.86 4.25 -21.57
N ASN A 48 -10.93 4.84 -22.09
CA ASN A 48 -11.34 4.65 -23.47
C ASN A 48 -10.89 5.80 -24.38
N ARG A 49 -11.18 5.68 -25.69
CA ARG A 49 -10.82 6.69 -26.69
C ARG A 49 -11.54 8.04 -26.53
N ASN A 50 -12.64 8.08 -25.78
CA ASN A 50 -13.37 9.30 -25.44
C ASN A 50 -12.80 10.00 -24.18
N HIS A 51 -11.68 9.49 -23.64
CA HIS A 51 -11.05 9.94 -22.39
C HIS A 51 -11.88 9.67 -21.13
N GLU A 52 -12.91 8.84 -21.21
CA GLU A 52 -13.68 8.38 -20.05
C GLU A 52 -12.86 7.34 -19.29
N THR A 53 -12.86 7.44 -17.96
CA THR A 53 -12.06 6.57 -17.09
C THR A 53 -12.97 5.61 -16.33
N LEU A 54 -12.62 4.33 -16.35
CA LEU A 54 -13.18 3.28 -15.52
C LEU A 54 -12.19 2.91 -14.43
N THR A 55 -12.67 2.80 -13.20
CA THR A 55 -11.88 2.31 -12.07
C THR A 55 -12.54 1.06 -11.52
N LEU A 56 -11.83 -0.06 -11.57
CA LEU A 56 -12.21 -1.32 -10.94
C LEU A 56 -11.43 -1.49 -9.64
N ALA A 57 -12.06 -2.06 -8.62
CA ALA A 57 -11.43 -2.36 -7.35
C ALA A 57 -11.71 -3.81 -6.92
N ALA A 58 -10.69 -4.53 -6.49
CA ALA A 58 -10.83 -5.83 -5.85
C ALA A 58 -10.41 -5.74 -4.38
N MET A 59 -11.15 -6.39 -3.50
CA MET A 59 -10.84 -6.51 -2.08
C MET A 59 -10.21 -7.89 -1.84
N CYS A 60 -8.88 -7.96 -1.78
CA CYS A 60 -8.15 -9.20 -1.53
C CYS A 60 -7.97 -9.39 -0.03
N ASP A 61 -8.02 -10.62 0.48
CA ASP A 61 -7.70 -10.91 1.89
C ASP A 61 -6.30 -10.39 2.22
N ARG A 62 -6.12 -9.71 3.36
CA ARG A 62 -4.83 -9.09 3.67
C ARG A 62 -3.72 -10.09 4.00
N ASP A 63 -4.09 -11.20 4.61
CA ASP A 63 -3.16 -12.21 5.07
C ASP A 63 -2.77 -13.15 3.93
N ASP A 64 -3.68 -13.37 2.98
CA ASP A 64 -3.46 -14.16 1.76
C ASP A 64 -4.01 -13.45 0.49
N PRO A 65 -3.40 -12.33 0.05
CA PRO A 65 -3.94 -11.52 -1.04
C PRO A 65 -3.65 -12.14 -2.41
N HIS A 66 -4.69 -12.72 -3.02
CA HIS A 66 -4.64 -13.29 -4.36
C HIS A 66 -5.59 -12.57 -5.33
N LEU A 67 -5.17 -12.46 -6.59
CA LEU A 67 -5.99 -11.92 -7.68
C LEU A 67 -5.58 -12.56 -9.02
N PRO A 68 -6.48 -12.80 -9.99
CA PRO A 68 -6.08 -13.35 -11.29
C PRO A 68 -5.14 -12.42 -12.07
N ASP A 69 -4.14 -13.00 -12.75
CA ASP A 69 -3.30 -12.31 -13.73
C ASP A 69 -4.15 -11.69 -14.85
N ILE A 70 -3.81 -10.48 -15.32
CA ILE A 70 -4.47 -9.83 -16.46
C ILE A 70 -3.48 -9.49 -17.59
N THR A 71 -2.28 -10.09 -17.61
CA THR A 71 -1.25 -9.79 -18.62
C THR A 71 -1.61 -10.26 -20.02
N ASP A 72 -2.45 -11.30 -20.14
CA ASP A 72 -3.03 -11.77 -21.40
C ASP A 72 -3.93 -10.70 -22.04
N LEU A 73 -4.63 -9.93 -21.20
CA LEU A 73 -5.42 -8.79 -21.63
C LEU A 73 -4.49 -7.60 -21.86
N PHE A 74 -3.74 -7.16 -20.85
CA PHE A 74 -2.89 -5.99 -20.92
C PHE A 74 -1.43 -6.36 -20.66
N ALA A 75 -0.62 -6.54 -21.71
CA ALA A 75 0.80 -6.86 -21.57
C ALA A 75 1.58 -5.89 -20.66
N GLY A 76 1.18 -4.60 -20.63
CA GLY A 76 1.76 -3.60 -19.73
C GLY A 76 1.48 -3.84 -18.24
N ALA A 77 0.47 -4.66 -17.89
CA ALA A 77 0.15 -5.01 -16.52
C ALA A 77 1.26 -5.82 -15.84
N ALA A 78 2.13 -6.50 -16.60
CA ALA A 78 3.19 -7.34 -16.05
C ALA A 78 4.10 -6.59 -15.07
N TRP A 79 4.43 -5.32 -15.39
CA TRP A 79 5.25 -4.49 -14.51
C TRP A 79 4.49 -4.00 -13.29
N LEU A 80 3.21 -3.66 -13.46
CA LEU A 80 2.39 -3.09 -12.39
C LEU A 80 1.97 -4.17 -11.39
N GLN A 81 1.64 -5.38 -11.85
CA GLN A 81 1.36 -6.53 -11.01
C GLN A 81 2.57 -6.85 -10.13
N ARG A 82 3.77 -6.94 -10.74
CA ARG A 82 5.03 -7.13 -9.99
C ARG A 82 5.32 -6.01 -9.01
N GLN A 83 5.01 -4.76 -9.36
CA GLN A 83 5.13 -3.63 -8.43
C GLN A 83 4.16 -3.77 -7.24
N VAL A 84 2.92 -4.18 -7.48
CA VAL A 84 1.92 -4.41 -6.44
C VAL A 84 2.34 -5.59 -5.55
N HIS A 85 2.85 -6.67 -6.14
CA HIS A 85 3.44 -7.80 -5.44
C HIS A 85 4.61 -7.33 -4.55
N ASP A 86 5.59 -6.62 -5.10
CA ASP A 86 6.78 -6.13 -4.38
C ASP A 86 6.48 -5.26 -3.16
N PHE A 87 5.39 -4.51 -3.21
CA PHE A 87 5.08 -3.48 -2.21
C PHE A 87 3.97 -3.86 -1.25
N PHE A 88 3.02 -4.69 -1.69
CA PHE A 88 1.84 -5.08 -0.91
C PHE A 88 1.73 -6.60 -0.73
N GLY A 89 2.49 -7.40 -1.49
CA GLY A 89 2.50 -8.86 -1.41
C GLY A 89 1.30 -9.53 -2.06
N VAL A 90 0.57 -8.83 -2.93
CA VAL A 90 -0.53 -9.44 -3.70
C VAL A 90 0.06 -10.39 -4.74
N VAL A 91 -0.36 -11.64 -4.71
CA VAL A 91 0.00 -12.67 -5.69
C VAL A 91 -0.96 -12.60 -6.86
N PHE A 92 -0.41 -12.56 -8.07
CA PHE A 92 -1.22 -12.60 -9.29
C PHE A 92 -1.20 -14.01 -9.87
N ASP A 93 -2.30 -14.75 -9.71
CA ASP A 93 -2.35 -16.17 -10.05
C ASP A 93 -2.10 -16.39 -11.55
N GLY A 94 -0.99 -17.07 -11.88
CA GLY A 94 -0.54 -17.34 -13.25
C GLY A 94 0.49 -16.35 -13.81
N ALA A 95 0.81 -15.28 -13.07
CA ALA A 95 1.80 -14.27 -13.49
C ALA A 95 3.25 -14.62 -13.06
N ASP A 96 4.21 -13.86 -13.61
CA ASP A 96 5.56 -13.76 -13.05
C ASP A 96 5.58 -12.73 -11.91
N ASP A 97 5.60 -13.20 -10.67
CA ASP A 97 5.70 -12.37 -9.46
C ASP A 97 7.15 -12.19 -8.97
N SER A 98 8.15 -12.44 -9.83
CA SER A 98 9.55 -12.22 -9.47
C SER A 98 9.80 -10.75 -9.11
N PRO A 99 10.59 -10.45 -8.05
CA PRO A 99 10.79 -9.07 -7.63
C PRO A 99 11.32 -8.15 -8.73
N LEU A 100 10.70 -6.98 -8.92
CA LEU A 100 11.07 -5.99 -9.92
C LEU A 100 11.93 -4.88 -9.30
N LEU A 101 11.41 -4.25 -8.26
CA LEU A 101 11.97 -3.10 -7.55
C LEU A 101 12.50 -3.50 -6.16
N ASN A 102 11.73 -4.29 -5.40
CA ASN A 102 12.07 -4.64 -4.02
C ASN A 102 12.75 -6.02 -3.93
N ARG A 103 14.05 -6.07 -4.21
CA ARG A 103 14.83 -7.33 -4.16
C ARG A 103 15.17 -7.79 -2.73
N THR A 104 14.96 -6.93 -1.73
CA THR A 104 15.22 -7.26 -0.33
C THR A 104 14.08 -8.03 0.35
N GLY A 105 12.96 -8.22 -0.37
CA GLY A 105 11.77 -8.88 0.15
C GLY A 105 10.92 -7.99 1.06
N GLY A 106 9.86 -8.58 1.61
CA GLY A 106 8.86 -7.87 2.43
C GLY A 106 7.91 -6.99 1.61
N THR A 107 7.06 -6.24 2.30
CA THR A 107 5.95 -5.47 1.70
C THR A 107 5.95 -4.02 2.23
N PRO A 108 6.91 -3.18 1.83
CA PRO A 108 7.21 -1.91 2.50
C PRO A 108 6.09 -0.87 2.48
N LEU A 109 5.04 -1.06 1.66
CA LEU A 109 3.88 -0.16 1.64
C LEU A 109 2.68 -0.69 2.44
N ARG A 110 2.77 -1.86 3.08
CA ARG A 110 1.83 -2.24 4.16
C ARG A 110 2.02 -1.30 5.36
N LYS A 111 0.91 -0.88 5.96
CA LYS A 111 0.89 0.25 6.91
C LYS A 111 1.39 -0.09 8.32
N ASP A 112 1.50 -1.38 8.62
CA ASP A 112 2.11 -1.91 9.84
C ASP A 112 3.62 -2.15 9.67
N VAL A 113 4.18 -2.01 8.46
CA VAL A 113 5.63 -2.14 8.25
C VAL A 113 6.37 -0.92 8.77
N LEU A 114 7.30 -1.19 9.69
CA LEU A 114 8.06 -0.15 10.36
C LEU A 114 9.13 0.44 9.44
N LEU A 115 9.18 1.77 9.39
CA LEU A 115 10.31 2.50 8.79
C LEU A 115 11.50 2.54 9.76
N THR A 116 12.04 1.37 10.11
CA THR A 116 13.18 1.20 11.03
C THR A 116 14.36 2.12 10.75
N PRO A 117 14.74 2.43 9.49
CA PRO A 117 15.78 3.42 9.21
C PRO A 117 15.47 4.81 9.78
N ARG A 118 14.20 5.26 9.78
CA ARG A 118 13.80 6.55 10.38
C ARG A 118 13.85 6.53 11.91
N ILE A 119 13.78 5.34 12.51
CA ILE A 119 13.87 5.15 13.97
C ILE A 119 15.33 5.14 14.42
N THR A 120 16.17 4.41 13.68
CA THR A 120 17.54 4.06 14.09
C THR A 120 18.60 5.02 13.57
N THR A 121 18.41 5.58 12.38
CA THR A 121 19.40 6.45 11.75
C THR A 121 19.14 7.89 12.15
N ARG A 122 20.06 8.49 12.91
CA ARG A 122 20.04 9.94 13.14
C ARG A 122 20.36 10.67 11.85
N TRP A 123 19.63 11.74 11.58
CA TRP A 123 20.02 12.71 10.56
C TRP A 123 21.42 13.25 10.88
N PRO A 124 22.36 13.28 9.91
CA PRO A 124 23.74 13.68 10.16
C PRO A 124 23.92 15.19 10.41
N GLY A 125 22.88 16.01 10.17
CA GLY A 125 22.89 17.46 10.42
C GLY A 125 21.97 17.88 11.57
N GLY A 126 21.95 19.18 11.88
CA GLY A 126 20.88 19.79 12.68
C GLY A 126 19.52 19.62 11.96
N LEU A 127 18.43 19.48 12.71
CA LEU A 127 17.08 19.42 12.13
C LEU A 127 16.72 20.79 11.54
N GLU A 128 17.22 21.87 12.13
CA GLU A 128 17.10 23.24 11.66
C GLU A 128 18.45 23.91 11.33
N PRO A 129 18.48 24.88 10.39
CA PRO A 129 19.68 25.69 10.14
C PRO A 129 20.17 26.39 11.42
N GLY A 130 21.38 26.08 11.87
CA GLY A 130 21.99 26.67 13.08
C GLY A 130 21.75 25.89 14.38
N GLU A 131 21.05 24.75 14.33
CA GLU A 131 20.77 23.94 15.50
C GLU A 131 22.01 23.20 16.00
N THR A 132 22.51 23.56 17.18
CA THR A 132 23.54 22.84 17.93
C THR A 132 22.86 22.02 19.02
N GLN A 133 23.02 20.69 18.96
CA GLN A 133 22.49 19.66 19.85
C GLN A 133 21.39 20.07 20.88
N ALA A 134 20.15 19.95 20.43
CA ALA A 134 18.92 19.61 21.18
C ALA A 134 18.55 20.44 22.43
N SER A 135 17.52 21.27 22.30
CA SER A 135 16.73 21.79 23.44
C SER A 135 15.88 20.68 24.07
N PRO A 136 16.00 20.38 25.37
CA PRO A 136 15.20 19.38 26.06
C PRO A 136 13.84 19.98 26.44
N GLY A 137 12.73 19.39 25.97
CA GLY A 137 11.42 19.68 26.56
C GLY A 137 10.22 19.72 25.62
N ARG A 138 10.41 19.70 24.29
CA ARG A 138 9.27 19.66 23.38
C ARG A 138 8.90 18.21 23.07
N ARG A 139 7.67 17.81 23.41
CA ARG A 139 7.10 16.50 23.08
C ARG A 139 7.31 16.24 21.58
N ARG A 140 8.17 15.27 21.27
CA ARG A 140 8.70 15.02 19.92
C ARG A 140 7.56 14.61 19.01
N LEU A 141 7.25 15.43 18.00
CA LEU A 141 6.35 15.03 16.93
C LEU A 141 6.96 13.79 16.27
N VAL A 142 6.17 12.72 16.17
CA VAL A 142 6.61 11.50 15.52
C VAL A 142 6.44 11.71 14.01
N PRO A 143 7.49 11.51 13.19
CA PRO A 143 7.36 11.62 11.74
C PRO A 143 6.34 10.61 11.20
N PRO A 144 5.60 10.93 10.12
CA PRO A 144 4.74 9.97 9.46
C PRO A 144 5.49 8.68 9.10
N GLY A 145 4.84 7.53 9.31
CA GLY A 145 5.41 6.20 9.10
C GLY A 145 6.35 5.72 10.20
N VAL A 146 6.50 6.48 11.30
CA VAL A 146 7.15 6.03 12.53
C VAL A 146 6.07 5.88 13.60
N PRO A 147 5.85 4.68 14.16
CA PRO A 147 4.93 4.49 15.28
C PRO A 147 5.37 5.21 16.56
N ASP A 148 4.42 5.43 17.47
CA ASP A 148 4.73 5.91 18.82
C ASP A 148 5.57 4.86 19.57
N ALA A 149 6.65 5.28 20.23
CA ALA A 149 7.54 4.37 20.96
C ALA A 149 6.83 3.63 22.10
N THR A 150 5.79 4.21 22.69
CA THR A 150 4.98 3.55 23.73
C THR A 150 4.12 2.43 23.16
N VAL A 151 3.58 2.62 21.95
CA VAL A 151 2.84 1.58 21.22
C VAL A 151 3.77 0.44 20.81
N LEU A 152 5.00 0.75 20.37
CA LEU A 152 5.99 -0.28 20.04
C LEU A 152 6.52 -1.06 21.25
N ALA A 153 6.51 -0.45 22.44
CA ALA A 153 6.96 -1.11 23.67
C ALA A 153 5.86 -1.97 24.33
N ASP A 154 4.61 -1.84 23.89
CA ASP A 154 3.48 -2.58 24.41
C ASP A 154 3.41 -3.98 23.78
N PRO A 155 3.57 -5.08 24.56
CA PRO A 155 3.49 -6.43 24.04
C PRO A 155 2.10 -6.82 23.52
N GLU A 156 1.04 -6.09 23.89
CA GLU A 156 -0.33 -6.32 23.43
C GLU A 156 -0.66 -5.52 22.16
N ALA A 157 0.29 -4.75 21.61
CA ALA A 157 0.05 -3.91 20.44
C ALA A 157 -0.25 -4.75 19.19
N THR A 158 -1.40 -4.46 18.57
CA THR A 158 -1.81 -5.10 17.31
C THR A 158 -1.22 -4.36 16.09
N ALA A 159 -1.18 -5.04 14.94
CA ALA A 159 -0.78 -4.43 13.67
C ALA A 159 -1.61 -3.18 13.33
N GLU A 160 -2.91 -3.19 13.67
CA GLU A 160 -3.79 -2.04 13.51
C GLU A 160 -3.37 -0.88 14.43
N THR A 161 -3.12 -1.14 15.71
CA THR A 161 -2.69 -0.11 16.67
C THR A 161 -1.36 0.51 16.26
N ILE A 162 -0.42 -0.32 15.78
CA ILE A 162 0.86 0.14 15.23
C ILE A 162 0.62 1.05 14.01
N ALA A 163 -0.17 0.59 13.03
CA ALA A 163 -0.48 1.35 11.82
C ALA A 163 -1.18 2.69 12.11
N GLN A 164 -2.11 2.72 13.06
CA GLN A 164 -2.78 3.93 13.50
C GLN A 164 -1.79 4.93 14.13
N SER A 165 -0.89 4.46 14.99
CA SER A 165 0.12 5.34 15.60
C SER A 165 1.12 5.91 14.59
N ALA A 166 1.38 5.19 13.49
CA ALA A 166 2.26 5.63 12.41
C ALA A 166 1.63 6.67 11.47
N ALA A 167 0.31 6.88 11.51
CA ALA A 167 -0.42 7.79 10.63
C ALA A 167 -0.17 9.29 10.92
N GLY A 168 0.63 9.63 11.94
CA GLY A 168 1.01 11.01 12.26
C GLY A 168 -0.07 11.84 12.95
N VAL A 169 -1.15 11.21 13.42
CA VAL A 169 -2.24 11.88 14.16
C VAL A 169 -1.98 11.80 15.66
N ARG A 170 -2.28 12.89 16.38
CA ARG A 170 -2.21 12.93 17.85
C ARG A 170 -3.08 11.81 18.44
N MET A 171 -2.44 10.78 19.00
CA MET A 171 -3.12 9.82 19.87
C MET A 171 -3.55 10.56 21.14
N GLY A 172 -4.83 10.92 21.23
CA GLY A 172 -5.45 11.23 22.50
C GLY A 172 -5.54 9.94 23.30
N ARG A 173 -5.09 9.97 24.56
CA ARG A 173 -5.22 8.82 25.47
C ARG A 173 -6.68 8.40 25.49
N ALA A 174 -6.99 7.16 25.13
CA ALA A 174 -8.31 6.60 25.38
C ALA A 174 -8.62 6.78 26.88
N ARG A 175 -9.78 7.35 27.19
CA ARG A 175 -10.27 7.51 28.56
C ARG A 175 -10.88 6.21 29.04
#